data_AF-A0A7Y3DA18-F1
#
_entry.id   AF-A0A7Y3DA18-F1
#
_cell.length_a   1.000
_cell.length_b   1.000
_cell.length_c   1.000
_cell.angle_alpha   90.00
_cell.angle_beta   90.00
_cell.angle_gamma   90.00
#
_symmetry.space_group_name_H-M   'P 1'
#
loop_
_entity.id
_entity.type
_entity.pdbx_description
1 polymer ?
#
loop_
_entity_poly.entity_id
_entity_poly.type
_entity_poly.pdbx_seq_one_letter_code
_entity_poly.pdbx_strand_id
1 'polypeptide(L)'
;MPPRFVRAAGLALALWALGLPAAAQNAATEEESRRLRRGGATAGVVRDAGEEAAELARFAGEDVSYADVLADPDDIATSYQWARRQVREGELRGAAATLERILLLRPDLAAVRLLYAVVLYRLDSLAEASRQLEILSDGPLRPAERAEVARYQKTLRRASRRTRFDTSLSFGTNYETNRNSAPMSGTRQIQLGPARLELGLLPE
;
A
#
# COMPACT_ATOMS: atom_id res chain seq x y z
N MET A 1 -83.42 -26.63 47.18
CA MET A 1 -83.66 -28.09 47.07
C MET A 1 -83.17 -28.56 45.70
N PRO A 2 -82.62 -29.79 45.57
CA PRO A 2 -81.35 -30.17 44.88
C PRO A 2 -81.59 -30.87 43.50
N PRO A 3 -80.64 -31.59 42.80
CA PRO A 3 -79.27 -32.09 43.13
C PRO A 3 -78.16 -31.74 42.10
N ARG A 4 -76.85 -31.63 42.40
CA ARG A 4 -75.79 -32.53 42.96
C ARG A 4 -75.40 -33.74 42.09
N PHE A 5 -74.19 -33.73 41.49
CA PHE A 5 -73.14 -34.80 41.35
C PHE A 5 -71.92 -34.13 40.64
N VAL A 6 -70.69 -33.94 41.16
CA VAL A 6 -69.62 -34.77 41.77
C VAL A 6 -68.51 -35.17 40.76
N ARG A 7 -67.26 -34.76 41.08
CA ARG A 7 -65.90 -35.31 40.71
C ARG A 7 -65.37 -35.09 39.27
N ALA A 8 -64.08 -34.94 38.98
CA ALA A 8 -62.82 -34.98 39.74
C ALA A 8 -61.64 -34.35 38.94
N ALA A 9 -60.64 -33.87 39.69
CA ALA A 9 -59.18 -33.97 39.49
C ALA A 9 -58.49 -33.67 38.13
N GLY A 10 -57.52 -32.75 38.21
CA GLY A 10 -56.16 -32.95 37.67
C GLY A 10 -55.73 -32.03 36.52
N LEU A 11 -54.80 -31.10 36.76
CA LEU A 11 -53.36 -31.31 36.55
C LEU A 11 -52.58 -30.03 36.93
N ALA A 12 -51.51 -30.21 37.68
CA ALA A 12 -50.54 -29.18 38.04
C ALA A 12 -49.67 -28.80 36.83
N LEU A 13 -49.49 -27.50 36.58
CA LEU A 13 -48.50 -26.99 35.63
C LEU A 13 -47.28 -26.52 36.42
N ALA A 14 -46.23 -27.34 36.38
CA ALA A 14 -44.91 -27.01 36.91
C ALA A 14 -44.25 -25.95 36.01
N LEU A 15 -44.10 -24.73 36.53
CA LEU A 15 -43.27 -23.68 35.93
C LEU A 15 -41.80 -23.98 36.23
N TRP A 16 -41.10 -24.60 35.28
CA TRP A 16 -39.64 -24.63 35.26
C TRP A 16 -39.12 -23.29 34.72
N ALA A 17 -38.38 -22.57 35.55
CA ALA A 17 -37.62 -21.40 35.13
C ALA A 17 -36.47 -21.83 34.21
N LEU A 18 -36.52 -21.42 32.93
CA LEU A 18 -35.33 -21.41 32.09
C LEU A 18 -34.54 -20.13 32.36
N GLY A 19 -33.45 -20.26 33.12
CA GLY A 19 -32.39 -19.26 33.13
C GLY A 19 -31.73 -19.20 31.76
N LEU A 20 -32.03 -18.15 30.98
CA LEU A 20 -31.30 -17.83 29.76
C LEU A 20 -29.83 -17.59 30.11
N PRO A 21 -28.87 -18.19 29.41
CA PRO A 21 -27.45 -17.95 29.69
C PRO A 21 -27.15 -16.48 29.38
N ALA A 22 -26.64 -15.74 30.37
CA ALA A 22 -26.19 -14.35 30.23
C ALA A 22 -25.16 -14.15 29.09
N ALA A 23 -24.50 -15.23 28.66
CA ALA A 23 -23.60 -15.26 27.52
C ALA A 23 -24.29 -14.94 26.17
N ALA A 24 -25.57 -15.26 26.00
CA ALA A 24 -26.31 -14.97 24.77
C ALA A 24 -26.61 -13.47 24.60
N GLN A 25 -26.83 -12.76 25.70
CA GLN A 25 -27.08 -11.31 25.71
C GLN A 25 -25.79 -10.53 25.41
N ASN A 26 -24.65 -10.99 25.95
CA ASN A 26 -23.35 -10.38 25.68
C ASN A 26 -22.88 -10.62 24.23
N ALA A 27 -23.11 -11.83 23.69
CA ALA A 27 -22.77 -12.16 22.31
C ALA A 27 -23.60 -11.35 21.28
N ALA A 28 -24.90 -11.15 21.54
CA ALA A 28 -25.76 -10.33 20.68
C ALA A 28 -25.31 -8.85 20.68
N THR A 29 -24.90 -8.32 21.84
CA THR A 29 -24.41 -6.94 21.99
C THR A 29 -23.06 -6.73 21.28
N GLU A 30 -22.16 -7.71 21.33
CA GLU A 30 -20.90 -7.69 20.60
C GLU A 30 -21.07 -7.83 19.08
N GLU A 31 -22.04 -8.63 18.63
CA GLU A 31 -22.37 -8.73 17.20
C GLU A 31 -22.99 -7.42 16.68
N GLU A 32 -23.92 -6.83 17.41
CA GLU A 32 -24.55 -5.54 17.09
C GLU A 32 -23.49 -4.45 16.95
N SER A 33 -22.59 -4.32 17.94
CA SER A 33 -21.52 -3.33 17.94
C SER A 33 -20.45 -3.60 16.85
N ARG A 34 -20.15 -4.87 16.52
CA ARG A 34 -19.32 -5.21 15.35
C ARG A 34 -20.00 -4.87 14.02
N ARG A 35 -21.31 -5.10 13.90
CA ARG A 35 -22.09 -4.75 12.70
C ARG A 35 -22.16 -3.24 12.52
N LEU A 36 -22.37 -2.47 13.59
CA LEU A 36 -22.36 -1.01 13.58
C LEU A 36 -20.98 -0.45 13.23
N ARG A 37 -19.89 -1.00 13.79
CA ARG A 37 -18.51 -0.63 13.42
C ARG A 37 -18.18 -0.97 11.97
N ARG A 38 -18.61 -2.15 11.49
CA ARG A 38 -18.43 -2.56 10.09
C ARG A 38 -19.23 -1.67 9.15
N GLY A 39 -20.49 -1.34 9.51
CA GLY A 39 -21.35 -0.43 8.77
C GLY A 39 -20.77 0.98 8.69
N GLY A 40 -20.22 1.51 9.79
CA GLY A 40 -19.52 2.79 9.82
C GLY A 40 -18.23 2.80 8.99
N ALA A 41 -17.44 1.72 9.06
CA ALA A 41 -16.23 1.58 8.24
C ALA A 41 -16.55 1.46 6.74
N THR A 42 -17.59 0.70 6.37
CA THR A 42 -18.04 0.61 4.97
C THR A 42 -18.64 1.92 4.47
N ALA A 43 -19.38 2.65 5.32
CA ALA A 43 -19.92 3.96 4.97
C ALA A 43 -18.81 4.99 4.78
N GLY A 44 -17.77 4.97 5.63
CA GLY A 44 -16.57 5.81 5.46
C GLY A 44 -15.82 5.52 4.16
N VAL A 45 -15.53 4.24 3.87
CA VAL A 45 -14.85 3.83 2.62
C VAL A 45 -15.66 4.18 1.37
N VAL A 46 -16.99 4.04 1.41
CA VAL A 46 -17.86 4.40 0.28
C VAL A 46 -17.98 5.92 0.13
N ARG A 47 -17.96 6.68 1.22
CA ARG A 47 -17.97 8.15 1.22
C ARG A 47 -16.65 8.70 0.69
N ASP A 48 -15.51 8.17 1.13
CA ASP A 48 -14.18 8.54 0.67
C ASP A 48 -13.97 8.14 -0.80
N ALA A 49 -14.42 6.94 -1.22
CA ALA A 49 -14.37 6.52 -2.62
C ALA A 49 -15.32 7.33 -3.52
N GLY A 50 -16.44 7.83 -2.97
CA GLY A 50 -17.37 8.72 -3.66
C GLY A 50 -16.85 10.14 -3.79
N GLU A 51 -16.18 10.66 -2.77
CA GLU A 51 -15.48 11.95 -2.79
C GLU A 51 -14.29 11.91 -3.75
N GLU A 52 -13.47 10.86 -3.73
CA GLU A 52 -12.31 10.69 -4.61
C GLU A 52 -12.73 10.39 -6.07
N ALA A 53 -13.82 9.65 -6.32
CA ALA A 53 -14.36 9.46 -7.66
C ALA A 53 -15.02 10.73 -8.21
N ALA A 54 -15.68 11.53 -7.36
CA ALA A 54 -16.15 12.86 -7.73
C ALA A 54 -14.99 13.82 -7.97
N GLU A 55 -13.89 13.71 -7.21
CA GLU A 55 -12.64 14.47 -7.39
C GLU A 55 -11.93 14.07 -8.70
N LEU A 56 -11.89 12.78 -9.02
CA LEU A 56 -11.42 12.26 -10.30
C LEU A 56 -12.30 12.65 -11.49
N ALA A 57 -13.60 12.84 -11.28
CA ALA A 57 -14.51 13.36 -12.28
C ALA A 57 -14.39 14.89 -12.44
N ARG A 58 -14.03 15.64 -11.39
CA ARG A 58 -13.66 17.08 -11.50
C ARG A 58 -12.40 17.26 -12.36
N PHE A 59 -11.48 16.29 -12.32
CA PHE A 59 -10.33 16.20 -13.22
C PHE A 59 -10.69 15.73 -14.65
N ALA A 60 -11.95 15.67 -15.05
CA ALA A 60 -12.33 15.42 -16.44
C ALA A 60 -12.78 16.74 -17.07
N GLY A 61 -11.84 17.50 -17.63
CA GLY A 61 -12.16 18.74 -18.34
C GLY A 61 -10.91 19.43 -18.90
N GLU A 62 -11.13 20.09 -20.04
CA GLU A 62 -10.35 21.07 -20.83
C GLU A 62 -8.81 21.12 -20.76
N ASP A 63 -8.19 21.68 -21.81
CA ASP A 63 -6.74 21.72 -21.97
C ASP A 63 -6.11 22.76 -21.03
N VAL A 64 -5.82 22.34 -19.79
CA VAL A 64 -5.21 23.20 -18.74
C VAL A 64 -3.82 23.69 -19.18
N SER A 65 -3.54 24.96 -18.90
CA SER A 65 -2.24 25.59 -19.13
C SER A 65 -1.42 25.70 -17.84
N TYR A 66 -0.11 25.92 -17.96
CA TYR A 66 0.72 26.20 -16.79
C TYR A 66 0.33 27.50 -16.07
N ALA A 67 -0.25 28.48 -16.79
CA ALA A 67 -0.71 29.73 -16.19
C ALA A 67 -1.86 29.49 -15.20
N ASP A 68 -2.74 28.52 -15.48
CA ASP A 68 -3.85 28.17 -14.60
C ASP A 68 -3.32 27.55 -13.29
N VAL A 69 -2.30 26.68 -13.39
CA VAL A 69 -1.60 26.14 -12.21
C VAL A 69 -0.92 27.24 -11.39
N LEU A 70 -0.41 28.29 -12.05
CA LEU A 70 0.23 29.39 -11.34
C LEU A 70 -0.77 30.33 -10.66
N ALA A 71 -2.00 30.42 -11.20
CA ALA A 71 -3.07 31.22 -10.63
C ALA A 71 -3.58 30.66 -9.30
N ASP A 72 -3.73 29.33 -9.22
CA ASP A 72 -3.98 28.63 -7.96
C ASP A 72 -3.10 27.37 -7.87
N PRO A 73 -1.90 27.50 -7.28
CA PRO A 73 -0.99 26.39 -7.16
C PRO A 73 -1.55 25.26 -6.29
N ASP A 74 -2.35 25.55 -5.27
CA ASP A 74 -2.81 24.53 -4.32
C ASP A 74 -4.08 23.81 -4.80
N ASP A 75 -4.63 24.25 -5.94
CA ASP A 75 -5.66 23.51 -6.65
C ASP A 75 -5.12 22.21 -7.25
N ILE A 76 -5.43 21.12 -6.56
CA ILE A 76 -5.13 19.76 -6.97
C ILE A 76 -5.81 19.46 -8.31
N ALA A 77 -7.02 19.99 -8.55
CA ALA A 77 -7.81 19.84 -9.79
C ALA A 77 -6.99 20.17 -11.03
N THR A 78 -6.59 21.43 -11.06
CA THR A 78 -5.82 22.03 -12.14
C THR A 78 -4.43 21.40 -12.24
N SER A 79 -3.75 21.20 -11.12
CA SER A 79 -2.40 20.59 -11.10
C SER A 79 -2.39 19.17 -11.65
N TYR A 80 -3.37 18.33 -11.31
CA TYR A 80 -3.45 16.97 -11.81
C TYR A 80 -3.75 16.92 -13.32
N GLN A 81 -4.60 17.82 -13.84
CA GLN A 81 -4.82 17.92 -15.28
C GLN A 81 -3.57 18.36 -16.04
N TRP A 82 -2.87 19.35 -15.52
CA TRP A 82 -1.59 19.78 -16.06
C TRP A 82 -0.58 18.63 -16.10
N ALA A 83 -0.44 17.88 -15.01
CA ALA A 83 0.41 16.69 -14.99
C ALA A 83 0.00 15.64 -16.04
N ARG A 84 -1.30 15.36 -16.19
CA ARG A 84 -1.79 14.42 -17.22
C ARG A 84 -1.49 14.91 -18.63
N ARG A 85 -1.58 16.22 -18.88
CA ARG A 85 -1.18 16.83 -20.16
C ARG A 85 0.31 16.64 -20.41
N GLN A 86 1.15 16.98 -19.44
CA GLN A 86 2.60 16.74 -19.51
C GLN A 86 2.94 15.27 -19.82
N VAL A 87 2.22 14.32 -19.20
CA VAL A 87 2.38 12.88 -19.50
C VAL A 87 2.02 12.52 -20.95
N ARG A 88 0.96 13.13 -21.51
CA ARG A 88 0.54 12.94 -22.91
C ARG A 88 1.55 13.55 -23.89
N GLU A 89 2.10 14.71 -23.54
CA GLU A 89 3.08 15.44 -24.35
C GLU A 89 4.50 14.85 -24.23
N GLY A 90 4.74 13.97 -23.26
CA GLY A 90 6.06 13.36 -23.03
C GLY A 90 6.97 14.15 -22.09
N GLU A 91 6.46 15.23 -21.49
CA GLU A 91 7.12 16.07 -20.50
C GLU A 91 7.17 15.39 -19.11
N LEU A 92 7.79 14.21 -19.05
CA LEU A 92 7.73 13.33 -17.88
C LEU A 92 8.38 13.93 -16.63
N ARG A 93 9.44 14.72 -16.78
CA ARG A 93 10.08 15.40 -15.63
C ARG A 93 9.17 16.47 -15.05
N GLY A 94 8.50 17.23 -15.91
CA GLY A 94 7.49 18.21 -15.50
C GLY A 94 6.31 17.52 -14.79
N ALA A 95 5.83 16.42 -15.38
CA ALA A 95 4.75 15.63 -14.78
C ALA A 95 5.13 15.11 -13.38
N ALA A 96 6.35 14.57 -13.23
CA ALA A 96 6.84 14.09 -11.95
C ALA A 96 6.86 15.20 -10.89
N ALA A 97 7.39 16.38 -11.21
CA ALA A 97 7.43 17.51 -10.29
C ALA A 97 6.03 17.98 -9.88
N THR A 98 5.10 18.07 -10.83
CA THR A 98 3.70 18.45 -10.55
C THR A 98 3.02 17.43 -9.64
N LEU A 99 3.17 16.13 -9.92
CA LEU A 99 2.57 15.05 -9.13
C LEU A 99 3.17 14.95 -7.72
N GLU A 100 4.48 15.10 -7.58
CA GLU A 100 5.14 15.12 -6.28
C GLU A 100 4.62 16.28 -5.43
N ARG A 101 4.47 17.47 -6.03
CA ARG A 101 3.89 18.62 -5.35
C ARG A 101 2.47 18.36 -4.85
N ILE A 102 1.62 17.72 -5.66
CA ILE A 102 0.28 17.30 -5.22
C ILE A 102 0.39 16.37 -4.01
N LEU A 103 1.32 15.40 -4.03
CA LEU A 103 1.50 14.44 -2.95
C LEU A 103 2.10 15.05 -1.67
N LEU A 104 2.78 16.19 -1.77
CA LEU A 104 3.18 16.98 -0.59
C LEU A 104 1.97 17.62 0.11
N LEU A 105 0.95 18.03 -0.64
CA LEU A 105 -0.30 18.60 -0.10
C LEU A 105 -1.26 17.51 0.38
N ARG A 106 -1.41 16.43 -0.41
CA ARG A 106 -2.33 15.32 -0.16
C ARG A 106 -1.63 13.97 -0.39
N PRO A 107 -0.99 13.41 0.63
CA PRO A 107 -0.22 12.16 0.49
C PRO A 107 -1.12 10.91 0.37
N ASP A 108 -2.40 11.02 0.68
CA ASP A 108 -3.39 9.94 0.70
C ASP A 108 -3.97 9.58 -0.68
N LEU A 109 -3.68 10.38 -1.71
CA LEU A 109 -4.26 10.21 -3.05
C LEU A 109 -3.62 9.03 -3.80
N ALA A 110 -4.27 7.86 -3.69
CA ALA A 110 -3.78 6.61 -4.29
C ALA A 110 -3.64 6.71 -5.82
N ALA A 111 -4.63 7.32 -6.48
CA ALA A 111 -4.61 7.51 -7.94
C ALA A 111 -3.44 8.39 -8.41
N VAL A 112 -3.16 9.49 -7.69
CA VAL A 112 -2.05 10.41 -8.00
C VAL A 112 -0.71 9.72 -7.77
N ARG A 113 -0.55 9.01 -6.64
CA ARG A 113 0.67 8.26 -6.32
C ARG A 113 0.93 7.14 -7.32
N LEU A 114 -0.11 6.46 -7.80
CA LEU A 114 0.02 5.46 -8.85
C LEU A 114 0.52 6.09 -10.15
N LEU A 115 -0.08 7.21 -10.60
CA LEU A 115 0.40 7.91 -11.80
C LEU A 115 1.85 8.38 -11.64
N TYR A 116 2.20 8.90 -10.47
CA TYR A 116 3.57 9.31 -10.14
C TYR A 116 4.56 8.14 -10.27
N ALA A 117 4.24 6.97 -9.70
CA ALA A 117 5.06 5.77 -9.83
C ALA A 117 5.25 5.33 -11.30
N VAL A 118 4.19 5.44 -12.12
CA VAL A 118 4.26 5.15 -13.55
C VAL A 118 5.15 6.13 -14.30
N VAL A 119 5.06 7.43 -14.00
CA VAL A 119 5.92 8.47 -14.57
C VAL A 119 7.38 8.22 -14.19
N LEU A 120 7.66 7.93 -12.93
CA LEU A 120 9.01 7.58 -12.45
C LEU A 120 9.57 6.34 -13.15
N TYR A 121 8.74 5.31 -13.36
CA TYR A 121 9.14 4.13 -14.13
C TYR A 121 9.51 4.51 -15.58
N ARG A 122 8.72 5.37 -16.23
CA ARG A 122 9.03 5.86 -17.60
C ARG A 122 10.28 6.73 -17.66
N LEU A 123 10.66 7.36 -16.55
CA LEU A 123 11.91 8.11 -16.37
C LEU A 123 13.11 7.22 -16.00
N ASP A 124 12.93 5.90 -15.92
CA ASP A 124 13.93 4.93 -15.45
C ASP A 124 14.37 5.14 -13.97
N SER A 125 13.58 5.90 -13.18
CA SER A 125 13.76 6.00 -11.72
C SER A 125 13.15 4.77 -11.02
N LEU A 126 13.72 3.59 -11.30
CA LEU A 126 13.12 2.29 -10.91
C LEU A 126 13.03 2.11 -9.39
N ALA A 127 14.05 2.55 -8.65
CA ALA A 127 14.08 2.43 -7.20
C ALA A 127 13.00 3.29 -6.54
N GLU A 128 12.78 4.49 -7.06
CA GLU A 128 11.77 5.41 -6.55
C GLU A 128 10.37 4.97 -6.93
N ALA A 129 10.16 4.54 -8.17
CA ALA A 129 8.91 3.93 -8.60
C ALA A 129 8.53 2.72 -7.73
N SER A 130 9.49 1.87 -7.35
CA SER A 130 9.26 0.75 -6.42
C SER A 130 8.74 1.23 -5.07
N ARG A 131 9.42 2.21 -4.46
CA ARG A 131 9.01 2.77 -3.17
C ARG A 131 7.59 3.33 -3.21
N GLN A 132 7.22 4.04 -4.27
CA GLN A 132 5.87 4.60 -4.41
C GLN A 132 4.78 3.51 -4.52
N LEU A 133 5.07 2.41 -5.23
CA LEU A 133 4.15 1.26 -5.32
C LEU A 133 4.07 0.45 -4.03
N GLU A 134 5.15 0.39 -3.25
CA GLU A 134 5.16 -0.25 -1.92
C GLU A 134 4.23 0.52 -0.97
N ILE A 135 4.33 1.85 -0.93
CA ILE A 135 3.42 2.70 -0.13
C ILE A 135 1.94 2.43 -0.49
N LEU A 136 1.64 2.27 -1.78
CA LEU A 136 0.28 1.94 -2.23
C LEU A 136 -0.18 0.56 -1.77
N SER A 137 0.73 -0.41 -1.65
CA SER A 137 0.39 -1.80 -1.29
C SER A 137 -0.10 -1.93 0.14
N ASP A 138 0.35 -1.03 1.02
CA ASP A 138 -0.03 -0.98 2.43
C ASP A 138 -1.33 -0.18 2.67
N GLY A 139 -1.83 0.52 1.65
CA GLY A 139 -2.99 1.40 1.73
C GLY A 139 -4.31 0.81 1.20
N PRO A 140 -5.45 1.48 1.44
CA PRO A 140 -6.72 1.11 0.83
C PRO A 140 -6.69 1.42 -0.68
N LEU A 141 -6.71 0.38 -1.51
CA LEU A 141 -6.77 0.52 -2.97
C LEU A 141 -8.09 0.01 -3.54
N ARG A 142 -8.60 0.71 -4.57
CA ARG A 142 -9.71 0.21 -5.40
C ARG A 142 -9.25 -1.02 -6.19
N PRO A 143 -10.18 -1.90 -6.63
CA PRO A 143 -9.81 -3.10 -7.40
C PRO A 143 -8.98 -2.80 -8.66
N ALA A 144 -9.32 -1.73 -9.38
CA ALA A 144 -8.58 -1.29 -10.56
C ALA A 144 -7.14 -0.86 -10.22
N GLU A 145 -6.97 0.00 -9.21
CA GLU A 145 -5.64 0.46 -8.75
C GLU A 145 -4.78 -0.69 -8.26
N ARG A 146 -5.37 -1.63 -7.51
CA ARG A 146 -4.66 -2.82 -7.04
C ARG A 146 -4.14 -3.66 -8.19
N ALA A 147 -4.93 -3.82 -9.26
CA ALA A 147 -4.50 -4.55 -10.46
C ALA A 147 -3.36 -3.81 -11.18
N GLU A 148 -3.44 -2.48 -11.28
CA GLU A 148 -2.40 -1.63 -11.87
C GLU A 148 -1.08 -1.70 -11.06
N VAL A 149 -1.15 -1.55 -9.74
CA VAL A 149 -0.01 -1.67 -8.82
C VAL A 149 0.69 -3.02 -8.99
N ALA A 150 -0.08 -4.11 -8.94
CA ALA A 150 0.46 -5.46 -9.12
C ALA A 150 1.14 -5.64 -10.50
N ARG A 151 0.56 -5.06 -11.56
CA ARG A 151 1.17 -5.08 -12.89
C ARG A 151 2.50 -4.35 -12.91
N TYR A 152 2.56 -3.12 -12.41
CA TYR A 152 3.80 -2.33 -12.44
C TYR A 152 4.90 -2.90 -11.53
N GLN A 153 4.56 -3.46 -10.37
CA GLN A 153 5.52 -4.19 -9.53
C GLN A 153 6.16 -5.36 -10.28
N LYS A 154 5.38 -6.14 -11.04
CA LYS A 154 5.90 -7.22 -11.88
C LYS A 154 6.84 -6.69 -12.96
N THR A 155 6.49 -5.57 -13.60
CA THR A 155 7.30 -4.93 -14.63
C THR A 155 8.63 -4.40 -14.07
N LEU A 156 8.59 -3.67 -12.95
CA LEU A 156 9.77 -3.16 -12.25
C LEU A 156 10.73 -4.26 -11.83
N ARG A 157 10.22 -5.38 -11.32
CA ARG A 157 11.06 -6.54 -10.97
C ARG A 157 11.78 -7.13 -12.18
N ARG A 158 11.17 -7.10 -13.37
CA ARG A 158 11.81 -7.56 -14.61
C ARG A 158 12.89 -6.58 -15.07
N ALA A 159 12.58 -5.28 -15.08
CA ALA A 159 13.54 -4.22 -15.43
C ALA A 159 14.77 -4.28 -14.50
N SER A 160 14.55 -4.33 -13.18
CA SER A 160 15.61 -4.38 -12.16
C SER A 160 16.44 -5.67 -12.19
N ARG A 161 15.94 -6.77 -12.78
CA ARG A 161 16.70 -8.01 -12.97
C ARG A 161 17.65 -7.91 -14.16
N ARG A 162 17.24 -7.23 -15.23
CA ARG A 162 18.07 -6.97 -16.40
C ARG A 162 19.29 -6.14 -15.99
N THR A 163 19.07 -4.99 -15.35
CA THR A 163 20.17 -4.11 -14.90
C THR A 163 21.13 -4.80 -13.91
N ARG A 164 20.63 -5.67 -13.02
CA ARG A 164 21.49 -6.46 -12.13
C ARG A 164 22.32 -7.52 -12.86
N PHE A 165 21.88 -7.99 -14.01
CA PHE A 165 22.64 -8.91 -14.86
C PHE A 165 23.73 -8.17 -15.67
N ASP A 166 23.52 -6.89 -15.96
CA ASP A 166 24.45 -6.03 -16.70
C ASP A 166 25.65 -5.51 -15.85
N THR A 167 25.89 -6.01 -14.62
CA THR A 167 26.98 -5.60 -13.70
C THR A 167 27.37 -6.82 -12.83
N SER A 168 28.60 -7.36 -12.68
CA SER A 168 29.99 -6.90 -12.82
C SER A 168 30.93 -8.09 -13.16
N LEU A 169 31.90 -7.88 -14.06
CA LEU A 169 33.09 -8.72 -14.24
C LEU A 169 34.31 -7.84 -13.98
N SER A 170 35.04 -8.10 -12.90
CA SER A 170 36.23 -7.35 -12.53
C SER A 170 37.40 -8.32 -12.38
N PHE A 171 38.43 -8.17 -13.20
CA PHE A 171 39.70 -8.89 -13.07
C PHE A 171 40.75 -7.91 -12.55
N GLY A 172 41.13 -8.04 -11.29
CA GLY A 172 42.17 -7.23 -10.66
C GLY A 172 43.19 -8.12 -9.98
N THR A 173 44.46 -8.00 -10.35
CA THR A 173 45.58 -8.60 -9.61
C THR A 173 46.23 -7.49 -8.78
N ASN A 174 45.92 -7.43 -7.48
CA ASN A 174 46.56 -6.46 -6.60
C ASN A 174 47.80 -7.12 -5.99
N TYR A 175 49.00 -6.64 -6.34
CA TYR A 175 50.27 -7.09 -5.76
C TYR A 175 50.79 -5.99 -4.81
N GLU A 176 50.33 -6.01 -3.56
CA GLU A 176 50.85 -5.12 -2.53
C GLU A 176 52.09 -5.73 -1.89
N THR A 177 53.26 -5.15 -2.19
CA THR A 177 54.50 -5.44 -1.47
C THR A 177 54.65 -4.49 -0.28
N ASN A 178 53.68 -4.49 0.64
CA ASN A 178 53.87 -3.82 1.93
C ASN A 178 54.32 -4.85 2.97
N ARG A 179 55.61 -4.78 3.33
CA ARG A 179 56.32 -5.72 4.20
C ARG A 179 56.05 -5.51 5.70
N ASN A 180 55.08 -4.68 6.09
CA ASN A 180 54.87 -4.31 7.50
C ASN A 180 53.39 -4.29 7.98
N SER A 181 52.46 -4.96 7.31
CA SER A 181 51.06 -5.05 7.77
C SER A 181 50.63 -6.51 7.90
N ALA A 182 51.08 -7.18 8.96
CA ALA A 182 50.48 -8.43 9.41
C ALA A 182 49.30 -8.09 10.34
N PRO A 183 48.05 -8.50 10.05
CA PRO A 183 47.03 -8.52 11.07
C PRO A 183 47.37 -9.61 12.10
N MET A 184 47.31 -9.31 13.40
CA MET A 184 47.54 -10.27 14.51
C MET A 184 46.45 -11.36 14.62
N SER A 185 45.47 -11.35 13.71
CA SER A 185 44.52 -12.44 13.50
C SER A 185 44.87 -13.05 12.15
N GLY A 186 45.12 -14.36 12.09
CA GLY A 186 45.54 -15.12 10.90
C GLY A 186 44.48 -15.21 9.79
N THR A 187 43.77 -14.11 9.53
CA THR A 187 42.71 -14.01 8.53
C THR A 187 43.19 -13.18 7.35
N ARG A 188 43.11 -13.76 6.15
CA ARG A 188 43.38 -13.09 4.88
C ARG A 188 42.06 -12.50 4.37
N GLN A 189 41.97 -11.18 4.31
CA GLN A 189 40.76 -10.52 3.81
C GLN A 189 40.80 -10.45 2.29
N ILE A 190 39.86 -11.11 1.62
CA ILE A 190 39.65 -11.02 0.17
C ILE A 190 38.28 -10.38 -0.03
N GLN A 191 38.23 -9.22 -0.67
CA GLN A 191 36.96 -8.53 -0.96
C GLN A 191 36.49 -8.87 -2.39
N LEU A 192 35.38 -9.59 -2.50
CA LEU A 192 34.73 -9.96 -3.76
C LEU A 192 33.29 -9.42 -3.78
N GLY A 193 33.09 -8.22 -4.33
CA GLY A 193 31.74 -7.65 -4.47
C GLY A 193 30.96 -7.54 -3.14
N PRO A 194 29.61 -7.57 -3.15
CA PRO A 194 28.80 -7.36 -1.94
C PRO A 194 28.72 -8.59 -1.01
N ALA A 195 29.29 -9.74 -1.41
CA ALA A 195 29.28 -10.95 -0.59
C ALA A 195 30.57 -11.06 0.22
N ARG A 196 30.44 -11.21 1.54
CA ARG A 196 31.55 -11.46 2.46
C ARG A 196 31.57 -12.96 2.81
N LEU A 197 32.68 -13.63 2.54
CA LEU A 197 32.94 -14.99 2.99
C LEU A 197 34.14 -14.95 3.94
N GLU A 198 33.94 -15.42 5.17
CA GLU A 198 34.97 -15.62 6.19
C GLU A 198 35.33 -17.12 6.18
N LEU A 199 36.58 -17.46 5.86
CA LEU A 199 37.08 -18.83 5.94
C LEU A 199 38.10 -18.92 7.08
N GLY A 200 37.76 -19.67 8.13
CA GLY A 200 38.69 -20.00 9.21
C GLY A 200 39.69 -21.06 8.76
N LEU A 201 40.98 -20.80 8.98
CA LEU A 201 42.05 -21.77 8.76
C LEU A 201 42.11 -22.72 9.97
N LEU A 202 42.02 -24.03 9.71
CA LEU A 202 42.36 -25.05 10.71
C LEU A 202 43.90 -25.08 10.87
N PRO A 203 44.41 -25.19 12.11
CA PRO A 203 45.84 -25.31 12.34
C PRO A 203 46.34 -26.71 11.94
N GLU A 204 47.55 -26.75 11.35
CA GLU A 204 48.35 -27.96 11.12
C GLU A 204 48.86 -28.55 12.45
#